data_AF-A0A1H4T776-F1
#
_entry.id   AF-A0A1H4T776-F1
#
_cell.length_a   1.000
_cell.length_b   1.000
_cell.length_c   1.000
_cell.angle_alpha   90.00
_cell.angle_beta   90.00
_cell.angle_gamma   90.00
#
_symmetry.space_group_name_H-M   'P 1'
#
loop_
_entity.id
_entity.type
_entity.pdbx_description
1 polymer ?
#
loop_
_entity_poly.entity_id
_entity_poly.type
_entity_poly.pdbx_seq_one_letter_code
_entity_poly.pdbx_strand_id
1 'polypeptide(L)'
;MARWTRLPRAIAAGYSRSWRQLTSVGERHTDVLPALVLVSAVVAVPVTGLVRLLQTFTVTSPDPVTAVLGVLPGALLSVAGLGAVLWAFGNVKQAATRAYGVGLLASVLTPLLTIEATAGVVTVLWRHGALAARPGSGPGLWASERYFVWHALDAVPFLEIEDTFAWPEPAELSGTAAGTIVVALKVVLLLPMARLLVSAYWWVRNRESTLTGEDFGDDVAALPAVWTLLLALPAYAGAWFLWPPESPLARWLRDHVPQSVDVARVRVPLGWVLPAAQWLVLAVLLVVCGFFGLWVITAAFFRHNSAWWALVAVAGVLLWAHLALVLTASAVLLSVRSGIAAAVPPLPADAPVTVGVGDQLWGFANAVPGLDITQTTHWTRRHVFTGWPVGVLTLGFRLAALFAVLGLVWLVARLPGLVRPRAGT
;
A
#
# COMPACT_ATOMS: atom_id res chain seq x y z
N MET A 1 6.68 7.82 48.44
CA MET A 1 5.73 8.40 47.44
C MET A 1 6.35 9.42 46.46
N ALA A 2 7.60 9.89 46.59
CA ALA A 2 8.17 10.95 45.73
C ALA A 2 8.83 10.50 44.40
N ARG A 3 8.82 9.21 44.03
CA ARG A 3 9.47 8.68 42.81
C ARG A 3 8.54 8.57 41.58
N TRP A 4 7.22 8.56 41.77
CA TRP A 4 6.26 8.33 40.67
C TRP A 4 5.91 9.58 39.86
N THR A 5 6.24 10.78 40.34
CA THR A 5 5.99 12.05 39.63
C THR A 5 7.11 12.46 38.66
N ARG A 6 8.28 11.79 38.68
CA ARG A 6 9.42 12.12 37.82
C ARG A 6 9.37 11.45 36.45
N LEU A 7 8.75 10.26 36.35
CA LEU A 7 8.63 9.52 35.09
C LEU A 7 7.83 10.27 34.00
N PRO A 8 6.64 10.84 34.28
CA PRO A 8 5.87 11.55 33.25
C PRO A 8 6.54 12.85 32.80
N ARG A 9 7.30 13.53 33.68
CA ARG A 9 8.08 14.73 33.32
C ARG A 9 9.29 14.41 32.44
N ALA A 10 9.96 13.29 32.67
CA ALA A 10 11.08 12.85 31.83
C ALA A 10 10.61 12.45 30.42
N ILE A 11 9.46 11.75 30.33
CA ILE A 11 8.83 11.40 29.04
C ILE A 11 8.36 12.66 28.31
N ALA A 12 7.68 13.59 29.00
CA ALA A 12 7.26 14.85 28.42
C ALA A 12 8.44 15.75 27.99
N ALA A 13 9.53 15.78 28.77
CA ALA A 13 10.74 16.53 28.42
C ALA A 13 11.46 15.93 27.21
N GLY A 14 11.54 14.60 27.11
CA GLY A 14 12.05 13.87 25.96
C GLY A 14 11.25 14.17 24.69
N TYR A 15 9.91 14.04 24.77
CA TYR A 15 9.01 14.40 23.68
C TYR A 15 9.15 15.88 23.29
N SER A 16 9.32 16.81 24.24
CA SER A 16 9.44 18.24 23.93
C SER A 16 10.76 18.62 23.22
N ARG A 17 11.86 17.89 23.50
CA ARG A 17 13.15 18.10 22.81
C ARG A 17 13.14 17.48 21.44
N SER A 18 12.64 16.24 21.31
CA SER A 18 12.45 15.58 20.02
C SER A 18 11.48 16.35 19.14
N TRP A 19 10.40 16.90 19.70
CA TRP A 19 9.44 17.74 18.99
C TRP A 19 10.04 19.07 18.53
N ARG A 20 10.86 19.73 19.37
CA ARG A 20 11.59 20.94 18.96
C ARG A 20 12.62 20.65 17.86
N GLN A 21 13.33 19.53 17.95
CA GLN A 21 14.23 19.08 16.85
C GLN A 21 13.45 18.74 15.58
N LEU A 22 12.29 18.07 15.68
CA LEU A 22 11.44 17.76 14.53
C LEU A 22 10.84 19.01 13.87
N THR A 23 10.66 20.09 14.64
CA THR A 23 10.03 21.33 14.15
C THR A 23 10.99 22.47 13.81
N SER A 24 12.28 22.35 14.15
CA SER A 24 13.32 23.38 13.91
C SER A 24 14.23 23.10 12.70
N VAL A 25 14.03 21.99 12.01
CA VAL A 25 14.87 21.61 10.87
C VAL A 25 14.35 22.35 9.64
N GLY A 26 15.19 23.14 8.97
CA GLY A 26 14.83 23.83 7.72
C GLY A 26 15.11 22.99 6.47
N GLU A 27 16.03 22.02 6.55
CA GLU A 27 16.63 21.41 5.36
C GLU A 27 16.73 19.86 5.38
N ARG A 28 16.70 19.20 6.55
CA ARG A 28 16.77 17.72 6.68
C ARG A 28 15.40 17.01 6.78
N HIS A 29 14.40 17.47 6.03
CA HIS A 29 13.04 16.92 6.12
C HIS A 29 12.84 15.54 5.52
N THR A 30 13.70 15.16 4.59
CA THR A 30 13.65 13.83 3.98
C THR A 30 13.89 12.73 5.01
N ASP A 31 14.70 13.00 6.02
CA ASP A 31 15.15 11.99 6.97
C ASP A 31 14.10 11.73 8.06
N VAL A 32 13.24 12.72 8.33
CA VAL A 32 12.17 12.63 9.34
C VAL A 32 10.81 12.24 8.76
N LEU A 33 10.66 12.23 7.43
CA LEU A 33 9.41 11.85 6.76
C LEU A 33 8.90 10.45 7.17
N PRO A 34 9.73 9.38 7.13
CA PRO A 34 9.29 8.05 7.56
C PRO A 34 8.85 8.04 9.04
N ALA A 35 9.57 8.76 9.90
CA ALA A 35 9.23 8.88 11.31
C ALA A 35 7.90 9.62 11.51
N LEU A 36 7.63 10.67 10.73
CA LEU A 36 6.35 11.39 10.77
C LEU A 36 5.18 10.54 10.28
N VAL A 37 5.35 9.76 9.21
CA VAL A 37 4.34 8.78 8.76
C VAL A 37 4.07 7.75 9.84
N LEU A 38 5.14 7.20 10.45
CA LEU A 38 5.02 6.21 11.51
C LEU A 38 4.30 6.79 12.74
N VAL A 39 4.71 7.97 13.22
CA VAL A 39 4.03 8.67 14.31
C VAL A 39 2.58 8.93 13.96
N SER A 40 2.30 9.31 12.72
CA SER A 40 0.93 9.52 12.25
C SER A 40 0.09 8.25 12.34
N ALA A 41 0.60 7.11 11.88
CA ALA A 41 -0.09 5.83 12.01
C ALA A 41 -0.30 5.45 13.48
N VAL A 42 0.71 5.65 14.33
CA VAL A 42 0.67 5.36 15.77
C VAL A 42 -0.34 6.24 16.51
N VAL A 43 -0.47 7.52 16.13
CA VAL A 43 -1.45 8.45 16.72
C VAL A 43 -2.86 8.20 16.16
N ALA A 44 -2.98 7.76 14.91
CA ALA A 44 -4.27 7.51 14.29
C ALA A 44 -5.07 6.44 15.03
N VAL A 45 -4.43 5.31 15.37
CA VAL A 45 -5.07 4.17 16.05
C VAL A 45 -5.77 4.54 17.37
N PRO A 46 -5.14 5.19 18.36
CA PRO A 46 -5.80 5.55 19.61
C PRO A 46 -6.87 6.63 19.42
N VAL A 47 -6.68 7.58 18.50
CA VAL A 47 -7.65 8.65 18.25
C VAL A 47 -8.91 8.08 17.61
N THR A 48 -8.78 7.27 16.56
CA THR A 48 -9.92 6.60 15.92
C THR A 48 -10.56 5.59 16.86
N GLY A 49 -9.76 4.84 17.62
CA GLY A 49 -10.24 3.91 18.65
C GLY A 49 -11.08 4.59 19.74
N LEU A 50 -10.70 5.80 20.18
CA LEU A 50 -11.47 6.56 21.15
C LEU A 50 -12.81 7.04 20.57
N VAL A 51 -12.81 7.53 19.33
CA VAL A 51 -14.03 7.93 18.62
C VAL A 51 -14.97 6.73 18.47
N ARG A 52 -14.45 5.59 18.03
CA ARG A 52 -15.20 4.35 17.90
C ARG A 52 -15.76 3.84 19.23
N LEU A 53 -14.97 3.90 20.30
CA LEU A 53 -15.43 3.53 21.64
C LEU A 53 -16.60 4.42 22.08
N LEU A 54 -16.49 5.74 21.90
CA LEU A 54 -17.57 6.67 22.20
C LEU A 54 -18.83 6.35 21.37
N GLN A 55 -18.69 6.14 20.07
CA GLN A 55 -19.79 5.81 19.17
C GLN A 55 -20.48 4.49 19.57
N THR A 56 -19.71 3.49 19.99
CA THR A 56 -20.24 2.20 20.44
C THR A 56 -21.24 2.35 21.60
N PHE A 57 -21.02 3.30 22.51
CA PHE A 57 -21.93 3.54 23.63
C PHE A 57 -23.10 4.48 23.31
N THR A 58 -22.93 5.37 22.34
CA THR A 58 -23.85 6.49 22.09
C THR A 58 -24.77 6.23 20.92
N VAL A 59 -24.25 5.73 19.80
CA VAL A 59 -25.00 5.46 18.56
C VAL A 59 -26.00 4.32 18.76
N THR A 60 -25.78 3.47 19.76
CA THR A 60 -26.73 2.41 20.13
C THR A 60 -27.85 2.88 21.05
N SER A 61 -27.85 4.15 21.47
CA SER A 61 -28.91 4.72 22.31
C SER A 61 -30.24 4.78 21.55
N PRO A 62 -31.39 4.53 22.21
CA PRO A 62 -32.71 4.80 21.64
C PRO A 62 -33.03 6.30 21.53
N ASP A 63 -32.33 7.15 22.28
CA ASP A 63 -32.50 8.59 22.22
C ASP A 63 -31.68 9.19 21.05
N PRO A 64 -32.31 9.86 20.07
CA PRO A 64 -31.62 10.44 18.92
C PRO A 64 -30.62 11.52 19.34
N VAL A 65 -30.86 12.27 20.42
CA VAL A 65 -29.96 13.33 20.85
C VAL A 65 -28.63 12.74 21.32
N THR A 66 -28.68 11.73 22.19
CA THR A 66 -27.50 11.00 22.64
C THR A 66 -26.74 10.38 21.46
N ALA A 67 -27.45 9.79 20.50
CA ALA A 67 -26.84 9.19 19.31
C ALA A 67 -26.11 10.22 18.43
N VAL A 68 -26.73 11.39 18.20
CA VAL A 68 -26.12 12.50 17.43
C VAL A 68 -24.89 13.06 18.16
N LEU A 69 -24.99 13.29 19.48
CA LEU A 69 -23.86 13.76 20.29
C LEU A 69 -22.67 12.78 20.27
N GLY A 70 -22.95 11.49 20.13
CA GLY A 70 -21.95 10.43 19.98
C GLY A 70 -21.08 10.53 18.74
N VAL A 71 -21.68 10.93 17.61
CA VAL A 71 -21.01 11.00 16.31
C VAL A 71 -20.26 12.32 16.11
N LEU A 72 -20.75 13.38 16.76
CA LEU A 72 -20.29 14.76 16.56
C LEU A 72 -18.78 14.96 16.76
N PRO A 73 -18.10 14.38 17.77
CA PRO A 73 -16.65 14.49 17.91
C PRO A 73 -15.88 13.92 16.72
N GLY A 74 -16.27 12.74 16.22
CA GLY A 74 -15.64 12.13 15.06
C GLY A 74 -15.81 12.96 13.79
N ALA A 75 -17.03 13.47 13.57
CA ALA A 75 -17.34 14.34 12.43
C ALA A 75 -16.55 15.66 12.47
N LEU A 76 -16.49 16.33 13.63
CA LEU A 76 -15.73 17.57 13.79
C LEU A 76 -14.23 17.34 13.57
N LEU A 77 -13.67 16.26 14.11
CA LEU A 77 -12.26 15.91 13.90
C LEU A 77 -11.95 15.56 12.44
N SER A 78 -12.85 14.86 11.75
CA SER A 78 -12.75 14.57 10.31
C SER A 78 -12.73 15.87 9.50
N VAL A 79 -13.68 16.79 9.74
CA VAL A 79 -13.74 18.09 9.03
C VAL A 79 -12.51 18.94 9.33
N ALA A 80 -12.08 19.01 10.59
CA ALA A 80 -10.86 19.73 10.96
C ALA A 80 -9.61 19.12 10.32
N GLY A 81 -9.53 17.78 10.26
CA GLY A 81 -8.46 17.05 9.59
C GLY A 81 -8.42 17.34 8.09
N LEU A 82 -9.57 17.29 7.42
CA LEU A 82 -9.69 17.64 6.00
C LEU A 82 -9.25 19.08 5.74
N GLY A 83 -9.72 20.02 6.57
CA GLY A 83 -9.30 21.41 6.52
C GLY A 83 -7.79 21.57 6.71
N ALA A 84 -7.19 20.83 7.65
CA ALA A 84 -5.76 20.84 7.89
C ALA A 84 -4.97 20.29 6.70
N VAL A 85 -5.41 19.20 6.06
CA VAL A 85 -4.80 18.65 4.84
C VAL A 85 -4.88 19.66 3.70
N LEU A 86 -6.07 20.20 3.42
CA LEU A 86 -6.28 21.17 2.35
C LEU A 86 -5.49 22.46 2.58
N TRP A 87 -5.40 22.94 3.83
CA TRP A 87 -4.61 24.10 4.19
C TRP A 87 -3.11 23.84 4.05
N ALA A 88 -2.62 22.73 4.61
CA ALA A 88 -1.22 22.35 4.59
C ALA A 88 -0.70 22.22 3.17
N PHE A 89 -1.45 21.50 2.33
CA PHE A 89 -1.08 21.28 0.95
C PHE A 89 -1.52 22.41 0.01
N GLY A 90 -2.49 23.24 0.40
CA GLY A 90 -2.90 24.47 -0.30
C GLY A 90 -1.75 25.47 -0.39
N ASN A 91 -1.02 25.61 0.70
CA ASN A 91 0.02 26.62 0.88
C ASN A 91 1.44 26.11 0.57
N VAL A 92 1.63 25.03 -0.20
CA VAL A 92 2.95 24.41 -0.46
C VAL A 92 4.00 25.39 -1.01
N LYS A 93 3.58 26.47 -1.68
CA LYS A 93 4.51 27.52 -2.14
C LYS A 93 5.09 28.40 -1.02
N GLN A 94 4.44 28.46 0.15
CA GLN A 94 4.79 29.31 1.29
C GLN A 94 4.95 28.53 2.60
N ALA A 95 4.61 27.24 2.60
CA ALA A 95 4.49 26.41 3.77
C ALA A 95 5.85 26.12 4.40
N ALA A 96 6.14 26.82 5.49
CA ALA A 96 7.14 26.42 6.47
C ALA A 96 6.95 24.94 6.83
N THR A 97 8.07 24.22 6.99
CA THR A 97 8.26 22.89 7.60
C THR A 97 7.06 22.31 8.37
N ARG A 98 6.48 23.10 9.28
CA ARG A 98 5.40 22.69 10.19
C ARG A 98 4.11 22.34 9.46
N ALA A 99 3.74 23.08 8.41
CA ALA A 99 2.53 22.81 7.65
C ALA A 99 2.61 21.47 6.92
N TYR A 100 3.79 21.09 6.40
CA TYR A 100 3.99 19.80 5.74
C TYR A 100 3.87 18.62 6.73
N GLY A 101 4.50 18.73 7.90
CA GLY A 101 4.38 17.70 8.95
C GLY A 101 2.94 17.53 9.45
N VAL A 102 2.22 18.63 9.67
CA VAL A 102 0.79 18.60 10.04
C VAL A 102 -0.06 18.01 8.93
N GLY A 103 0.17 18.39 7.66
CA GLY A 103 -0.55 17.86 6.51
C GLY A 103 -0.36 16.35 6.36
N LEU A 104 0.86 15.86 6.60
CA LEU A 104 1.17 14.44 6.54
C LEU A 104 0.53 13.67 7.71
N LEU A 105 0.57 14.21 8.92
CA LEU A 105 -0.17 13.64 10.07
C LEU A 105 -1.68 13.56 9.78
N ALA A 106 -2.25 14.66 9.29
CA ALA A 106 -3.65 14.75 8.98
C ALA A 106 -4.03 13.83 7.79
N SER A 107 -3.11 13.55 6.86
CA SER A 107 -3.39 12.69 5.70
C SER A 107 -3.70 11.24 6.02
N VAL A 108 -3.13 10.69 7.11
CA VAL A 108 -3.42 9.32 7.55
C VAL A 108 -4.62 9.30 8.49
N LEU A 109 -4.70 10.27 9.40
CA LEU A 109 -5.76 10.33 10.42
C LEU A 109 -7.14 10.68 9.80
N THR A 110 -7.18 11.62 8.85
CA THR A 110 -8.44 12.14 8.29
C THR A 110 -9.26 11.06 7.58
N PRO A 111 -8.70 10.21 6.70
CA PRO A 111 -9.47 9.14 6.06
C PRO A 111 -10.16 8.22 7.08
N LEU A 112 -9.42 7.78 8.10
CA LEU A 112 -9.95 6.89 9.13
C LEU A 112 -11.07 7.55 9.94
N LEU A 113 -10.87 8.80 10.37
CA LEU A 113 -11.91 9.56 11.06
C LEU A 113 -13.13 9.82 10.19
N THR A 114 -12.93 10.01 8.90
CA THR A 114 -14.03 10.25 7.96
C THR A 114 -14.87 8.99 7.79
N ILE A 115 -14.23 7.82 7.68
CA ILE A 115 -14.93 6.53 7.65
C ILE A 115 -15.71 6.31 8.94
N GLU A 116 -15.09 6.50 10.11
CA GLU A 116 -15.74 6.32 11.42
C GLU A 116 -16.89 7.31 11.65
N ALA A 117 -16.71 8.58 11.28
CA ALA A 117 -17.77 9.57 11.36
C ALA A 117 -18.95 9.19 10.45
N THR A 118 -18.67 8.77 9.22
CA THR A 118 -19.70 8.38 8.24
C THR A 118 -20.45 7.13 8.70
N ALA A 119 -19.73 6.12 9.20
CA ALA A 119 -20.30 4.90 9.77
C ALA A 119 -21.20 5.21 10.97
N GLY A 120 -20.77 6.11 11.86
CA GLY A 120 -21.57 6.63 12.97
C GLY A 120 -22.86 7.30 12.49
N VAL A 121 -22.77 8.29 11.59
CA VAL A 121 -23.94 9.01 11.04
C VAL A 121 -24.93 8.03 10.42
N VAL A 122 -24.45 7.14 9.57
CA VAL A 122 -25.30 6.17 8.84
C VAL A 122 -25.96 5.19 9.79
N THR A 123 -25.28 4.76 10.84
CA THR A 123 -25.88 3.90 11.86
C THR A 123 -27.00 4.62 12.60
N VAL A 124 -26.85 5.91 12.92
CA VAL A 124 -27.93 6.73 13.52
C VAL A 124 -29.11 6.83 12.55
N LEU A 125 -28.85 7.18 11.29
CA LEU A 125 -29.90 7.31 10.27
C LEU A 125 -30.64 5.99 10.02
N TRP A 126 -29.91 4.87 9.98
CA TRP A 126 -30.48 3.54 9.79
C TRP A 126 -31.36 3.14 10.97
N ARG A 127 -30.91 3.36 12.22
CA ARG A 127 -31.72 3.06 13.43
C ARG A 127 -33.03 3.83 13.48
N HIS A 128 -33.04 5.07 13.01
CA HIS A 128 -34.21 5.93 13.04
C HIS A 128 -35.06 5.84 11.76
N GLY A 129 -34.82 4.82 10.91
CA GLY A 129 -35.63 4.55 9.72
C GLY A 129 -35.43 5.53 8.56
N ALA A 130 -34.40 6.38 8.61
CA ALA A 130 -34.09 7.32 7.53
C ALA A 130 -33.33 6.67 6.37
N LEU A 131 -32.73 5.49 6.58
CA LEU A 131 -32.08 4.69 5.54
C LEU A 131 -32.75 3.33 5.38
N ALA A 132 -32.93 2.93 4.12
CA ALA A 132 -33.39 1.59 3.78
C ALA A 132 -32.24 0.59 3.87
N ALA A 133 -32.53 -0.58 4.44
CA ALA A 133 -31.61 -1.69 4.52
C ALA A 133 -32.17 -2.93 3.83
N ARG A 134 -31.30 -3.86 3.46
CA ARG A 134 -31.75 -5.14 2.92
C ARG A 134 -32.54 -5.93 3.98
N PRO A 135 -33.55 -6.72 3.56
CA PRO A 135 -34.29 -7.60 4.46
C PRO A 135 -33.34 -8.50 5.26
N GLY A 136 -33.56 -8.60 6.57
CA GLY A 136 -32.74 -9.40 7.48
C GLY A 136 -31.47 -8.73 8.00
N SER A 137 -31.14 -7.51 7.53
CA SER A 137 -30.02 -6.73 8.07
C SER A 137 -30.46 -5.86 9.24
N GLY A 138 -29.71 -5.91 10.35
CA GLY A 138 -29.97 -5.09 11.54
C GLY A 138 -29.01 -3.91 11.66
N PRO A 139 -29.46 -2.75 12.20
CA PRO A 139 -28.60 -1.58 12.32
C PRO A 139 -27.48 -1.82 13.33
N GLY A 140 -26.24 -1.69 12.87
CA GLY A 140 -25.05 -1.88 13.69
C GLY A 140 -23.88 -1.04 13.22
N LEU A 141 -23.13 -0.50 14.19
CA LEU A 141 -21.95 0.31 13.92
C LEU A 141 -20.92 -0.47 13.09
N TRP A 142 -20.64 -1.72 13.48
CA TRP A 142 -19.72 -2.59 12.74
C TRP A 142 -20.16 -2.87 11.29
N ALA A 143 -21.47 -3.01 11.04
CA ALA A 143 -21.98 -3.23 9.69
C ALA A 143 -21.73 -2.00 8.81
N SER A 144 -22.01 -0.80 9.34
CA SER A 144 -21.70 0.46 8.66
C SER A 144 -20.19 0.69 8.49
N GLU A 145 -19.38 0.42 9.52
CA GLU A 145 -17.91 0.49 9.47
C GLU A 145 -17.39 -0.38 8.33
N ARG A 146 -17.80 -1.66 8.30
CA ARG A 146 -17.41 -2.61 7.26
C ARG A 146 -17.80 -2.13 5.86
N TYR A 147 -19.03 -1.64 5.71
CA TYR A 147 -19.54 -1.10 4.45
C TYR A 147 -18.70 0.09 3.95
N PHE A 148 -18.40 1.06 4.81
CA PHE A 148 -17.64 2.25 4.39
C PHE A 148 -16.13 2.03 4.29
N VAL A 149 -15.54 1.10 5.05
CA VAL A 149 -14.16 0.67 4.83
C VAL A 149 -14.03 0.04 3.44
N TRP A 150 -14.96 -0.86 3.08
CA TRP A 150 -14.99 -1.48 1.76
C TRP A 150 -15.04 -0.41 0.65
N HIS A 151 -15.99 0.52 0.74
CA HIS A 151 -16.12 1.60 -0.25
C HIS A 151 -14.95 2.60 -0.25
N ALA A 152 -14.25 2.78 0.87
CA ALA A 152 -13.08 3.64 0.96
C ALA A 152 -11.84 3.00 0.31
N LEU A 153 -11.68 1.70 0.44
CA LEU A 153 -10.60 0.95 -0.20
C LEU A 153 -10.85 0.78 -1.71
N ASP A 154 -12.11 0.55 -2.11
CA ASP A 154 -12.57 0.59 -3.50
C ASP A 154 -12.42 2.00 -4.13
N ALA A 155 -12.39 3.06 -3.31
CA ALA A 155 -12.19 4.41 -3.81
C ALA A 155 -10.78 4.65 -4.36
N VAL A 156 -9.78 3.85 -3.96
CA VAL A 156 -8.41 4.01 -4.44
C VAL A 156 -8.27 3.30 -5.78
N PRO A 157 -8.24 4.04 -6.90
CA PRO A 157 -8.04 3.42 -8.20
C PRO A 157 -6.68 2.68 -8.22
N PHE A 158 -6.48 1.77 -9.16
CA PHE A 158 -5.25 0.98 -9.34
C PHE A 158 -4.98 -0.15 -8.35
N LEU A 159 -5.57 -0.12 -7.16
CA LEU A 159 -5.26 -1.14 -6.15
C LEU A 159 -6.24 -2.30 -6.16
N GLU A 160 -7.50 -2.06 -6.51
CA GLU A 160 -8.63 -3.03 -6.45
C GLU A 160 -8.50 -3.92 -5.22
N ILE A 161 -8.37 -3.30 -4.04
CA ILE A 161 -8.03 -3.98 -2.80
C ILE A 161 -9.06 -5.07 -2.52
N GLU A 162 -10.34 -4.77 -2.77
CA GLU A 162 -11.45 -5.68 -2.57
C GLU A 162 -11.35 -6.94 -3.44
N ASP A 163 -11.13 -6.78 -4.74
CA ASP A 163 -10.93 -7.90 -5.67
C ASP A 163 -9.67 -8.69 -5.33
N THR A 164 -8.63 -8.01 -4.86
CA THR A 164 -7.33 -8.60 -4.48
C THR A 164 -7.45 -9.50 -3.25
N PHE A 165 -8.27 -9.12 -2.27
CA PHE A 165 -8.55 -9.92 -1.09
C PHE A 165 -9.77 -10.83 -1.24
N ALA A 166 -10.45 -10.80 -2.40
CA ALA A 166 -11.76 -11.40 -2.61
C ALA A 166 -12.75 -11.04 -1.48
N TRP A 167 -12.71 -9.79 -1.04
CA TRP A 167 -13.58 -9.28 0.01
C TRP A 167 -14.89 -8.82 -0.65
N PRO A 168 -16.00 -9.58 -0.50
CA PRO A 168 -17.25 -9.23 -1.14
C PRO A 168 -17.83 -7.95 -0.56
N GLU A 169 -18.48 -7.17 -1.42
CA GLU A 169 -19.18 -5.95 -1.01
C GLU A 169 -20.20 -6.26 0.11
N PRO A 170 -20.09 -5.58 1.27
CA PRO A 170 -21.11 -5.63 2.31
C PRO A 170 -22.42 -5.07 1.76
N ALA A 171 -23.51 -5.80 1.91
CA ALA A 171 -24.75 -5.50 1.21
C ALA A 171 -25.91 -5.10 2.13
N GLU A 172 -25.61 -4.64 3.34
CA GLU A 172 -26.59 -4.33 4.37
C GLU A 172 -27.41 -3.08 4.05
N LEU A 173 -26.77 -2.08 3.43
CA LEU A 173 -27.38 -0.81 3.07
C LEU A 173 -27.89 -0.85 1.62
N SER A 174 -29.00 -0.17 1.36
CA SER A 174 -29.60 -0.13 0.03
C SER A 174 -30.27 1.21 -0.27
N GLY A 175 -30.47 1.48 -1.56
CA GLY A 175 -31.18 2.66 -2.03
C GLY A 175 -30.30 3.90 -2.25
N THR A 176 -30.91 4.92 -2.85
CA THR A 176 -30.23 6.12 -3.36
C THR A 176 -29.52 6.93 -2.29
N ALA A 177 -30.07 6.99 -1.06
CA ALA A 177 -29.49 7.74 0.04
C ALA A 177 -28.13 7.16 0.47
N ALA A 178 -28.05 5.84 0.67
CA ALA A 178 -26.79 5.16 0.99
C ALA A 178 -25.76 5.34 -0.14
N GLY A 179 -26.18 5.18 -1.40
CA GLY A 179 -25.32 5.43 -2.55
C GLY A 179 -24.79 6.86 -2.63
N THR A 180 -25.62 7.86 -2.32
CA THR A 180 -25.19 9.27 -2.29
C THR A 180 -24.17 9.53 -1.21
N ILE A 181 -24.33 8.93 -0.02
CA ILE A 181 -23.36 9.03 1.08
C ILE A 181 -22.02 8.40 0.67
N VAL A 182 -22.04 7.24 0.01
CA VAL A 182 -20.83 6.59 -0.54
C VAL A 182 -20.12 7.52 -1.52
N VAL A 183 -20.84 8.11 -2.48
CA VAL A 183 -20.24 9.04 -3.45
C VAL A 183 -19.61 10.24 -2.74
N ALA A 184 -20.32 10.83 -1.77
CA ALA A 184 -19.79 11.93 -0.98
C ALA A 184 -18.52 11.53 -0.21
N LEU A 185 -18.50 10.35 0.41
CA LEU A 185 -17.33 9.80 1.08
C LEU A 185 -16.15 9.66 0.10
N LYS A 186 -16.36 9.03 -1.06
CA LYS A 186 -15.32 8.85 -2.08
C LYS A 186 -14.74 10.19 -2.52
N VAL A 187 -15.57 11.19 -2.78
CA VAL A 187 -15.09 12.55 -3.14
C VAL A 187 -14.27 13.17 -2.01
N VAL A 188 -14.74 13.07 -0.76
CA VAL A 188 -14.05 13.60 0.42
C VAL A 188 -12.70 12.92 0.66
N LEU A 189 -12.57 11.62 0.36
CA LEU A 189 -11.32 10.87 0.48
C LEU A 189 -10.36 11.12 -0.70
N LEU A 190 -10.88 11.24 -1.92
CA LEU A 190 -10.06 11.45 -3.12
C LEU A 190 -9.46 12.85 -3.20
N LEU A 191 -10.18 13.88 -2.75
CA LEU A 191 -9.71 15.26 -2.79
C LEU A 191 -8.35 15.48 -2.06
N PRO A 192 -8.19 15.08 -0.79
CA PRO A 192 -6.91 15.20 -0.09
C PRO A 192 -5.81 14.35 -0.74
N MET A 193 -6.15 13.17 -1.27
CA MET A 193 -5.19 12.29 -1.96
C MET A 193 -4.68 12.93 -3.26
N ALA A 194 -5.57 13.49 -4.08
CA ALA A 194 -5.20 14.24 -5.28
C ALA A 194 -4.30 15.44 -4.92
N ARG A 195 -4.61 16.13 -3.82
CA ARG A 195 -3.81 17.26 -3.37
C ARG A 195 -2.42 16.85 -2.86
N LEU A 196 -2.33 15.73 -2.14
CA LEU A 196 -1.07 15.11 -1.74
C LEU A 196 -0.20 14.78 -2.95
N LEU A 197 -0.78 14.15 -3.97
CA LEU A 197 -0.09 13.82 -5.22
C LEU A 197 0.44 15.06 -5.94
N VAL A 198 -0.39 16.10 -6.09
CA VAL A 198 0.03 17.40 -6.67
C VAL A 198 1.15 18.02 -5.85
N SER A 199 1.07 17.95 -4.53
CA SER A 199 2.08 18.54 -3.64
C SER A 199 3.40 17.77 -3.70
N ALA A 200 3.35 16.44 -3.72
CA ALA A 200 4.52 15.59 -3.91
C ALA A 200 5.20 15.89 -5.25
N TYR A 201 4.43 16.05 -6.34
CA TYR A 201 4.94 16.45 -7.64
C TYR A 201 5.67 17.79 -7.59
N TRP A 202 5.05 18.83 -7.02
CA TRP A 202 5.68 20.15 -6.90
C TRP A 202 6.90 20.14 -5.99
N TRP A 203 6.88 19.36 -4.91
CA TRP A 203 8.01 19.20 -4.01
C TRP A 203 9.23 18.60 -4.72
N VAL A 204 9.04 17.51 -5.47
CA VAL A 204 10.10 16.89 -6.29
C VAL A 204 10.64 17.91 -7.30
N ARG A 205 9.75 18.60 -8.01
CA ARG A 205 10.13 19.62 -9.01
C ARG A 205 10.93 20.78 -8.42
N ASN A 206 10.57 21.26 -7.23
CA ASN A 206 11.27 22.38 -6.59
C ASN A 206 12.67 21.96 -6.11
N ARG A 207 12.81 20.77 -5.53
CA ARG A 207 14.12 20.25 -5.07
C ARG A 207 15.17 20.22 -6.18
N GLU A 208 14.75 19.91 -7.39
CA GLU A 208 15.65 19.90 -8.54
C GLU A 208 16.14 21.26 -8.98
N SER A 209 15.33 22.32 -8.79
CA SER A 209 15.73 23.67 -9.15
C SER A 209 16.82 24.22 -8.24
N THR A 210 16.91 23.71 -7.01
CA THR A 210 17.89 24.09 -5.98
C THR A 210 19.18 23.29 -6.01
N LEU A 211 19.19 22.11 -6.64
CA LEU A 211 20.38 21.26 -6.70
C LEU A 211 21.22 21.69 -7.91
N THR A 212 22.30 22.41 -7.63
CA THR A 212 23.33 22.77 -8.61
C THR A 212 23.82 21.51 -9.32
N GLY A 213 23.94 21.55 -10.64
CA GLY A 213 24.11 20.39 -11.52
C GLY A 213 25.35 19.52 -11.33
N GLU A 214 26.13 19.72 -10.26
CA GLU A 214 27.34 19.00 -9.92
C GLU A 214 27.15 17.96 -8.79
N ASP A 215 26.08 18.04 -7.98
CA ASP A 215 25.97 17.24 -6.73
C ASP A 215 25.22 15.90 -6.85
N PHE A 216 24.60 15.59 -7.99
CA PHE A 216 24.08 14.24 -8.22
C PHE A 216 25.13 13.41 -8.94
N GLY A 217 26.00 12.77 -8.16
CA GLY A 217 27.02 11.87 -8.69
C GLY A 217 26.38 10.79 -9.57
N ASP A 218 26.75 10.79 -10.85
CA ASP A 218 26.39 9.75 -11.83
C ASP A 218 26.70 8.32 -11.30
N ASP A 219 27.63 8.21 -10.35
CA ASP A 219 28.02 6.97 -9.67
C ASP A 219 26.91 6.32 -8.83
N VAL A 220 25.98 7.12 -8.25
CA VAL A 220 24.94 6.60 -7.34
C VAL A 220 23.78 5.97 -8.11
N ALA A 221 23.52 6.40 -9.35
CA ALA A 221 22.47 5.86 -10.20
C ALA A 221 22.89 4.59 -10.97
N ALA A 222 24.20 4.39 -11.19
CA ALA A 222 24.75 3.24 -11.89
C ALA A 222 24.67 1.95 -11.04
N LEU A 223 24.98 2.06 -9.75
CA LEU A 223 25.05 0.93 -8.82
C LEU A 223 23.74 0.12 -8.76
N PRO A 224 22.54 0.74 -8.60
CA PRO A 224 21.28 0.01 -8.49
C PRO A 224 20.93 -0.81 -9.73
N ALA A 225 21.19 -0.29 -10.93
CA ALA A 225 20.91 -1.01 -12.17
C ALA A 225 21.81 -2.24 -12.32
N VAL A 226 23.10 -2.10 -11.99
CA VAL A 226 24.06 -3.22 -11.95
C VAL A 226 23.65 -4.26 -10.92
N TRP A 227 23.28 -3.84 -9.70
CA TRP A 227 22.77 -4.78 -8.68
C TRP A 227 21.49 -5.48 -9.12
N THR A 228 20.58 -4.79 -9.80
CA THR A 228 19.35 -5.41 -10.32
C THR A 228 19.66 -6.48 -11.37
N LEU A 229 20.63 -6.23 -12.26
CA LEU A 229 21.12 -7.23 -13.20
C LEU A 229 21.77 -8.43 -12.49
N LEU A 230 22.60 -8.17 -11.48
CA LEU A 230 23.25 -9.21 -10.69
C LEU A 230 22.25 -10.05 -9.90
N LEU A 231 21.13 -9.46 -9.46
CA LEU A 231 20.08 -10.13 -8.70
C LEU A 231 19.06 -10.84 -9.57
N ALA A 232 18.89 -10.41 -10.82
CA ALA A 232 18.00 -11.06 -11.77
C ALA A 232 18.38 -12.54 -11.96
N LEU A 233 19.67 -12.82 -12.15
CA LEU A 233 20.16 -14.19 -12.34
C LEU A 233 19.84 -15.13 -11.17
N PRO A 234 20.20 -14.82 -9.89
CA PRO A 234 19.82 -15.61 -8.72
C PRO A 234 18.31 -15.74 -8.54
N ALA A 235 17.53 -14.70 -8.86
CA ALA A 235 16.09 -14.74 -8.69
C ALA A 235 15.40 -15.60 -9.75
N TYR A 236 15.84 -15.56 -11.02
CA TYR A 236 15.41 -16.51 -12.04
C TYR A 236 15.88 -17.93 -11.75
N ALA A 237 17.14 -18.10 -11.33
CA ALA A 237 17.65 -19.39 -10.89
C ALA A 237 16.82 -19.90 -9.71
N GLY A 238 16.50 -19.05 -8.73
CA GLY A 238 15.62 -19.36 -7.61
C GLY A 238 14.24 -19.81 -8.07
N ALA A 239 13.57 -19.04 -8.93
CA ALA A 239 12.28 -19.44 -9.50
C ALA A 239 12.37 -20.81 -10.22
N TRP A 240 13.43 -21.05 -10.99
CA TRP A 240 13.67 -22.34 -11.66
C TRP A 240 13.95 -23.49 -10.68
N PHE A 241 14.76 -23.24 -9.65
CA PHE A 241 15.15 -24.22 -8.63
C PHE A 241 14.03 -24.51 -7.63
N LEU A 242 13.06 -23.62 -7.50
CA LEU A 242 11.95 -23.77 -6.56
C LEU A 242 10.69 -24.35 -7.21
N TRP A 243 10.49 -24.15 -8.51
CA TRP A 243 9.15 -24.27 -9.08
C TRP A 243 8.68 -25.63 -9.59
N PRO A 244 9.44 -26.35 -10.43
CA PRO A 244 8.95 -27.63 -10.90
C PRO A 244 8.75 -28.57 -9.70
N PRO A 245 7.70 -29.42 -9.68
CA PRO A 245 7.61 -30.49 -8.67
C PRO A 245 8.81 -31.45 -8.72
N GLU A 246 9.57 -31.42 -9.82
CA GLU A 246 10.87 -32.08 -9.99
C GLU A 246 12.07 -31.13 -9.93
N SER A 247 11.92 -29.98 -9.28
CA SER A 247 13.03 -29.04 -9.16
C SER A 247 14.22 -29.72 -8.47
N PRO A 248 15.46 -29.33 -8.77
CA PRO A 248 16.63 -29.93 -8.13
C PRO A 248 16.54 -29.88 -6.60
N LEU A 249 16.01 -28.78 -6.03
CA LEU A 249 15.78 -28.67 -4.59
C LEU A 249 14.70 -29.62 -4.10
N ALA A 250 13.56 -29.71 -4.80
CA ALA A 250 12.47 -30.60 -4.42
C ALA A 250 12.88 -32.07 -4.50
N ARG A 251 13.66 -32.45 -5.52
CA ARG A 251 14.28 -33.78 -5.64
C ARG A 251 15.27 -34.02 -4.51
N TRP A 252 16.22 -33.11 -4.30
CA TRP A 252 17.21 -33.23 -3.23
C TRP A 252 16.54 -33.36 -1.85
N LEU A 253 15.55 -32.52 -1.53
CA LEU A 253 14.82 -32.59 -0.27
C LEU A 253 14.01 -33.88 -0.15
N ARG A 254 13.38 -34.36 -1.23
CA ARG A 254 12.65 -35.64 -1.23
C ARG A 254 13.59 -36.82 -0.99
N ASP A 255 14.79 -36.76 -1.56
CA ASP A 255 15.78 -37.83 -1.48
C ASP A 255 16.53 -37.84 -0.14
N HIS A 256 16.68 -36.68 0.52
CA HIS A 256 17.51 -36.52 1.72
C HIS A 256 16.73 -36.20 3.00
N VAL A 257 15.49 -35.71 2.92
CA VAL A 257 14.66 -35.43 4.10
C VAL A 257 13.67 -36.57 4.31
N PRO A 258 13.75 -37.31 5.42
CA PRO A 258 12.81 -38.39 5.71
C PRO A 258 11.39 -37.82 5.85
N GLN A 259 10.37 -38.55 5.41
CA GLN A 259 8.98 -38.08 5.47
C GLN A 259 8.47 -37.88 6.90
N SER A 260 9.07 -38.57 7.87
CA SER A 260 8.78 -38.41 9.29
C SER A 260 10.00 -38.77 10.12
N VAL A 261 10.11 -38.16 11.31
CA VAL A 261 11.11 -38.52 12.32
C VAL A 261 10.38 -38.94 13.59
N ASP A 262 10.81 -40.06 14.18
CA ASP A 262 10.30 -40.50 15.47
C ASP A 262 11.07 -39.80 16.60
N VAL A 263 10.39 -38.90 17.32
CA VAL A 263 10.95 -38.20 18.50
C VAL A 263 10.19 -38.67 19.72
N ALA A 264 10.87 -39.38 20.64
CA ALA A 264 10.25 -39.92 21.86
C ALA A 264 8.98 -40.76 21.61
N ARG A 265 9.00 -41.64 20.59
CA ARG A 265 7.85 -42.46 20.12
C ARG A 265 6.70 -41.66 19.51
N VAL A 266 6.85 -40.36 19.30
CA VAL A 266 5.91 -39.55 18.54
C VAL A 266 6.44 -39.40 17.12
N ARG A 267 5.67 -39.89 16.14
CA ARG A 267 6.00 -39.73 14.72
C ARG A 267 5.67 -38.30 14.28
N VAL A 268 6.70 -37.49 14.06
CA VAL A 268 6.54 -36.10 13.60
C VAL A 268 6.64 -36.09 12.07
N PRO A 269 5.59 -35.72 11.33
CA PRO A 269 5.66 -35.60 9.87
C PRO A 269 6.55 -34.42 9.49
N LEU A 270 7.46 -34.63 8.53
CA LEU A 270 8.34 -33.59 7.98
C LEU A 270 7.87 -33.10 6.59
N GLY A 271 6.65 -33.42 6.19
CA GLY A 271 6.06 -32.94 4.93
C GLY A 271 6.02 -31.41 4.81
N TRP A 272 6.15 -30.68 5.92
CA TRP A 272 6.23 -29.20 5.95
C TRP A 272 7.62 -28.65 5.61
N VAL A 273 8.68 -29.46 5.67
CA VAL A 273 10.07 -28.99 5.47
C VAL A 273 10.28 -28.49 4.04
N LEU A 274 9.75 -29.22 3.06
CA LEU A 274 9.83 -28.85 1.65
C LEU A 274 9.18 -27.48 1.35
N PRO A 275 7.89 -27.25 1.68
CA PRO A 275 7.27 -25.94 1.46
C PRO A 275 7.93 -24.86 2.32
N ALA A 276 8.37 -25.14 3.56
CA ALA A 276 9.04 -24.15 4.40
C ALA A 276 10.38 -23.67 3.81
N ALA A 277 11.19 -24.58 3.27
CA ALA A 277 12.43 -24.22 2.59
C ALA A 277 12.18 -23.37 1.34
N GLN A 278 11.16 -23.73 0.55
CA GLN A 278 10.77 -22.96 -0.64
C GLN A 278 10.29 -21.55 -0.25
N TRP A 279 9.49 -21.45 0.81
CA TRP A 279 9.02 -20.18 1.37
C TRP A 279 10.16 -19.29 1.86
N LEU A 280 11.14 -19.87 2.56
CA LEU A 280 12.30 -19.11 3.06
C LEU A 280 13.08 -18.47 1.91
N VAL A 281 13.46 -19.27 0.89
CA VAL A 281 14.23 -18.76 -0.26
C VAL A 281 13.44 -17.68 -0.99
N LEU A 282 12.14 -17.91 -1.21
CA LEU A 282 11.30 -16.96 -1.91
C LEU A 282 11.08 -15.67 -1.12
N ALA A 283 10.90 -15.75 0.19
CA ALA A 283 10.80 -14.59 1.06
C ALA A 283 12.09 -13.75 1.04
N VAL A 284 13.26 -14.40 1.09
CA VAL A 284 14.55 -13.70 0.96
C VAL A 284 14.65 -13.00 -0.40
N LEU A 285 14.32 -13.69 -1.50
CA LEU A 285 14.34 -13.10 -2.84
C LEU A 285 13.35 -11.93 -2.98
N LEU A 286 12.15 -12.03 -2.41
CA LEU A 286 11.16 -10.95 -2.40
C LEU A 286 11.63 -9.74 -1.60
N VAL A 287 12.20 -9.94 -0.41
CA VAL A 287 12.73 -8.86 0.43
C VAL A 287 13.88 -8.15 -0.29
N VAL A 288 14.81 -8.91 -0.85
CA VAL A 288 15.93 -8.38 -1.64
C VAL A 288 15.40 -7.62 -2.85
N CYS A 289 14.51 -8.21 -3.65
CA CYS A 289 13.90 -7.58 -4.82
C CYS A 289 13.11 -6.30 -4.45
N GLY A 290 12.41 -6.29 -3.31
CA GLY A 290 11.71 -5.11 -2.82
C GLY A 290 12.66 -3.98 -2.41
N PHE A 291 13.72 -4.32 -1.66
CA PHE A 291 14.73 -3.36 -1.21
C PHE A 291 15.45 -2.70 -2.39
N PHE A 292 15.96 -3.50 -3.33
CA PHE A 292 16.64 -2.98 -4.52
C PHE A 292 15.66 -2.30 -5.49
N GLY A 293 14.43 -2.80 -5.57
CA GLY A 293 13.35 -2.19 -6.33
C GLY A 293 13.07 -0.76 -5.93
N LEU A 294 12.95 -0.50 -4.63
CA LEU A 294 12.74 0.84 -4.12
C LEU A 294 13.88 1.78 -4.54
N TRP A 295 15.13 1.30 -4.50
CA TRP A 295 16.29 2.04 -4.97
C TRP A 295 16.24 2.34 -6.47
N VAL A 296 15.89 1.35 -7.31
CA VAL A 296 15.77 1.51 -8.77
C VAL A 296 14.63 2.46 -9.14
N ILE A 297 13.47 2.32 -8.50
CA ILE A 297 12.32 3.22 -8.67
C ILE A 297 12.73 4.64 -8.28
N THR A 298 13.41 4.81 -7.14
CA THR A 298 13.91 6.12 -6.71
C THR A 298 14.89 6.69 -7.73
N ALA A 299 15.76 5.85 -8.31
CA ALA A 299 16.69 6.26 -9.35
C ALA A 299 15.99 6.77 -10.61
N ALA A 300 14.82 6.23 -10.94
CA ALA A 300 14.01 6.71 -12.06
C ALA A 300 13.49 8.14 -11.87
N PHE A 301 13.44 8.65 -10.63
CA PHE A 301 13.08 10.04 -10.31
C PHE A 301 14.31 10.96 -10.17
N PHE A 302 15.53 10.47 -10.43
CA PHE A 302 16.72 11.32 -10.44
C PHE A 302 16.91 12.03 -11.78
N ARG A 303 17.51 13.21 -11.72
CA ARG A 303 17.90 13.93 -12.93
C ARG A 303 19.09 13.21 -13.56
N HIS A 304 18.91 12.71 -14.77
CA HIS A 304 20.00 12.11 -15.53
C HIS A 304 20.66 13.19 -16.40
N ASN A 305 21.99 13.30 -16.32
CA ASN A 305 22.76 14.23 -17.15
C ASN A 305 23.07 13.66 -18.54
N SER A 306 22.80 12.37 -18.76
CA SER A 306 23.03 11.70 -20.04
C SER A 306 21.82 10.84 -20.43
N ALA A 307 21.57 10.74 -21.73
CA ALA A 307 20.55 9.83 -22.28
C ALA A 307 20.88 8.36 -21.98
N TRP A 308 22.17 8.02 -21.86
CA TRP A 308 22.63 6.69 -21.48
C TRP A 308 22.15 6.29 -20.08
N TRP A 309 22.31 7.16 -19.07
CA TRP A 309 21.86 6.88 -17.71
C TRP A 309 20.34 6.80 -17.61
N ALA A 310 19.63 7.63 -18.37
CA ALA A 310 18.17 7.54 -18.48
C ALA A 310 17.73 6.19 -19.07
N LEU A 311 18.41 5.71 -20.13
CA LEU A 311 18.16 4.39 -20.72
C LEU A 311 18.43 3.25 -19.72
N VAL A 312 19.55 3.33 -18.98
CA VAL A 312 19.91 2.34 -17.96
C VAL A 312 18.87 2.32 -16.83
N ALA A 313 18.38 3.47 -16.38
CA ALA A 313 17.32 3.55 -15.37
C ALA A 313 16.00 2.95 -15.88
N VAL A 314 15.60 3.24 -17.12
CA VAL A 314 14.41 2.61 -17.75
C VAL A 314 14.56 1.10 -17.80
N ALA A 315 15.69 0.60 -18.31
CA ALA A 315 15.96 -0.83 -18.38
C ALA A 315 15.97 -1.47 -16.98
N GLY A 316 16.56 -0.81 -15.98
CA GLY A 316 16.56 -1.25 -14.59
C GLY A 316 15.16 -1.36 -14.00
N VAL A 317 14.31 -0.33 -14.20
CA VAL A 317 12.92 -0.36 -13.72
C VAL A 317 12.11 -1.46 -14.40
N LEU A 318 12.26 -1.64 -15.72
CA LEU A 318 11.56 -2.69 -16.46
C LEU A 318 12.01 -4.08 -16.01
N LEU A 319 13.32 -4.29 -15.84
CA LEU A 319 13.88 -5.55 -15.34
C LEU A 319 13.39 -5.85 -13.93
N TRP A 320 13.42 -4.85 -13.04
CA TRP A 320 12.91 -4.99 -11.69
C TRP A 320 11.41 -5.32 -11.68
N ALA A 321 10.60 -4.61 -12.48
CA ALA A 321 9.15 -4.85 -12.53
C ALA A 321 8.85 -6.27 -13.01
N HIS A 322 9.59 -6.75 -14.01
CA HIS A 322 9.51 -8.14 -14.44
C HIS A 322 9.91 -9.13 -13.34
N LEU A 323 10.99 -8.86 -12.60
CA LEU A 323 11.43 -9.73 -11.52
C LEU A 323 10.42 -9.77 -10.37
N ALA A 324 9.91 -8.62 -9.94
CA ALA A 324 8.89 -8.49 -8.93
C ALA A 324 7.60 -9.22 -9.33
N LEU A 325 7.22 -9.16 -10.61
CA LEU A 325 6.10 -9.90 -11.17
C LEU A 325 6.30 -11.42 -11.05
N VAL A 326 7.45 -11.94 -11.48
CA VAL A 326 7.75 -13.38 -11.45
C VAL A 326 7.82 -13.90 -10.01
N LEU A 327 8.49 -13.16 -9.10
CA LEU A 327 8.61 -13.56 -7.69
C LEU A 327 7.26 -13.53 -6.97
N THR A 328 6.46 -12.49 -7.20
CA THR A 328 5.10 -12.37 -6.63
C THR A 328 4.20 -13.50 -7.15
N ALA A 329 4.19 -13.74 -8.47
CA ALA A 329 3.45 -14.86 -9.06
C ALA A 329 3.87 -16.22 -8.50
N SER A 330 5.17 -16.41 -8.28
CA SER A 330 5.71 -17.62 -7.66
C SER A 330 5.22 -17.76 -6.22
N ALA A 331 5.18 -16.67 -5.45
CA ALA A 331 4.74 -16.70 -4.05
C ALA A 331 3.24 -16.95 -3.90
N VAL A 332 2.43 -16.35 -4.77
CA VAL A 332 0.99 -16.60 -4.83
C VAL A 332 0.70 -18.09 -5.06
N LEU A 333 1.34 -18.68 -6.06
CA LEU A 333 1.12 -20.07 -6.43
C LEU A 333 1.72 -21.06 -5.42
N LEU A 334 2.86 -20.73 -4.80
CA LEU A 334 3.37 -21.50 -3.67
C LEU A 334 2.36 -21.48 -2.51
N SER A 335 1.73 -20.34 -2.24
CA SER A 335 0.65 -20.23 -1.23
C SER A 335 -0.52 -21.15 -1.51
N VAL A 336 -0.94 -21.23 -2.77
CA VAL A 336 -2.02 -22.11 -3.22
C VAL A 336 -1.62 -23.57 -3.04
N ARG A 337 -0.41 -23.95 -3.47
CA ARG A 337 0.10 -25.33 -3.36
C ARG A 337 0.30 -25.77 -1.91
N SER A 338 0.69 -24.86 -1.01
CA SER A 338 0.79 -25.13 0.42
C SER A 338 -0.57 -25.13 1.14
N GLY A 339 -1.68 -24.88 0.43
CA GLY A 339 -3.03 -24.84 1.00
C GLY A 339 -3.30 -23.61 1.89
N ILE A 340 -2.44 -22.59 1.85
CA ILE A 340 -2.61 -21.33 2.60
C ILE A 340 -3.55 -20.38 1.81
N ALA A 341 -3.57 -20.53 0.49
CA ALA A 341 -4.43 -19.82 -0.44
C ALA A 341 -5.23 -20.82 -1.30
N ALA A 342 -6.21 -20.32 -2.05
CA ALA A 342 -7.03 -21.13 -2.96
C ALA A 342 -7.00 -20.56 -4.38
N ALA A 343 -7.34 -21.40 -5.36
CA ALA A 343 -7.54 -21.01 -6.75
C ALA A 343 -8.89 -21.53 -7.24
N VAL A 344 -9.60 -20.71 -8.02
CA VAL A 344 -10.87 -21.07 -8.66
C VAL A 344 -10.75 -20.85 -10.18
N PRO A 345 -10.87 -21.89 -11.02
CA PRO A 345 -10.97 -23.31 -10.66
C PRO A 345 -9.70 -23.84 -9.95
N PRO A 346 -9.75 -25.02 -9.31
CA PRO A 346 -8.59 -25.61 -8.63
C PRO A 346 -7.40 -25.72 -9.58
N LEU A 347 -6.22 -25.32 -9.08
CA LEU A 347 -5.00 -25.30 -9.87
C LEU A 347 -4.47 -26.73 -10.11
N PRO A 348 -4.15 -27.13 -11.35
CA PRO A 348 -3.44 -28.38 -11.63
C PRO A 348 -2.09 -28.46 -10.89
N ALA A 349 -1.70 -29.67 -10.49
CA ALA A 349 -0.44 -29.89 -9.74
C ALA A 349 0.81 -29.46 -10.53
N ASP A 350 0.75 -29.57 -11.86
CA ASP A 350 1.80 -29.24 -12.83
C ASP A 350 1.66 -27.82 -13.41
N ALA A 351 0.75 -26.99 -12.88
CA ALA A 351 0.51 -25.66 -13.42
C ALA A 351 1.81 -24.81 -13.47
N PRO A 352 2.16 -24.23 -14.63
CA PRO A 352 3.38 -23.45 -14.78
C PRO A 352 3.28 -22.08 -14.07
N VAL A 353 4.42 -21.46 -13.74
CA VAL A 353 4.50 -20.10 -13.16
C VAL A 353 3.74 -19.08 -14.01
N THR A 354 3.69 -19.30 -15.33
CA THR A 354 3.01 -18.43 -16.29
C THR A 354 1.52 -18.26 -15.99
N VAL A 355 0.88 -19.20 -15.28
CA VAL A 355 -0.51 -19.03 -14.82
C VAL A 355 -0.62 -17.88 -13.81
N GLY A 356 0.30 -17.83 -12.84
CA GLY A 356 0.35 -16.77 -11.84
C GLY A 356 0.82 -15.44 -12.42
N VAL A 357 1.78 -15.48 -13.35
CA VAL A 357 2.21 -14.27 -14.07
C VAL A 357 1.05 -13.69 -14.89
N GLY A 358 0.31 -14.54 -15.61
CA GLY A 358 -0.85 -14.12 -16.38
C GLY A 358 -1.94 -13.50 -15.51
N ASP A 359 -2.15 -14.03 -14.30
CA ASP A 359 -3.08 -13.47 -13.32
C ASP A 359 -2.67 -12.08 -12.81
N GLN A 360 -1.40 -11.93 -12.40
CA GLN A 360 -0.88 -10.66 -11.91
C GLN A 360 -0.87 -9.58 -13.01
N LEU A 361 -0.53 -9.95 -14.25
CA LEU A 361 -0.60 -9.04 -15.40
C LEU A 361 -2.04 -8.67 -15.75
N TRP A 362 -2.97 -9.62 -15.71
CA TRP A 362 -4.40 -9.35 -15.92
C TRP A 362 -4.88 -8.34 -14.88
N GLY A 363 -4.55 -8.57 -13.61
CA GLY A 363 -4.91 -7.68 -12.51
C GLY A 363 -4.31 -6.28 -12.66
N PHE A 364 -3.04 -6.18 -13.05
CA PHE A 364 -2.40 -4.89 -13.33
C PHE A 364 -3.07 -4.16 -14.50
N ALA A 365 -3.38 -4.87 -15.59
CA ALA A 365 -4.04 -4.30 -16.77
C ALA A 365 -5.48 -3.84 -16.49
N ASN A 366 -6.22 -4.58 -15.65
CA ASN A 366 -7.57 -4.21 -15.22
C ASN A 366 -7.55 -2.95 -14.35
N ALA A 367 -6.50 -2.79 -13.55
CA ALA A 367 -6.39 -1.72 -12.59
C ALA A 367 -6.02 -0.36 -13.22
N VAL A 368 -5.65 -0.30 -14.50
CA VAL A 368 -5.36 0.97 -15.19
C VAL A 368 -6.69 1.66 -15.58
N PRO A 369 -7.12 2.71 -14.86
CA PRO A 369 -8.41 3.33 -15.07
C PRO A 369 -8.47 4.02 -16.44
N GLY A 370 -9.62 3.89 -17.10
CA GLY A 370 -9.92 4.53 -18.37
C GLY A 370 -9.35 3.85 -19.60
N LEU A 371 -8.52 2.80 -19.46
CA LEU A 371 -8.08 1.99 -20.60
C LEU A 371 -8.92 0.71 -20.77
N ASP A 372 -9.57 0.22 -19.72
CA ASP A 372 -10.41 -0.99 -19.71
C ASP A 372 -9.80 -2.14 -20.55
N ILE A 373 -8.49 -2.36 -20.41
CA ILE A 373 -7.70 -3.21 -21.32
C ILE A 373 -8.27 -4.62 -21.37
N THR A 374 -8.66 -5.16 -20.22
CA THR A 374 -9.22 -6.51 -20.08
C THR A 374 -10.57 -6.64 -20.79
N GLN A 375 -11.44 -5.63 -20.66
CA GLN A 375 -12.75 -5.61 -21.31
C GLN A 375 -12.63 -5.42 -22.83
N THR A 376 -11.78 -4.48 -23.26
CA THR A 376 -11.58 -4.14 -24.68
C THR A 376 -10.87 -5.24 -25.46
N THR A 377 -9.93 -5.95 -24.84
CA THR A 377 -9.23 -7.09 -25.46
C THR A 377 -9.93 -8.43 -25.26
N HIS A 378 -11.06 -8.45 -24.52
CA HIS A 378 -11.72 -9.67 -24.05
C HIS A 378 -10.76 -10.63 -23.35
N TRP A 379 -9.72 -10.10 -22.70
CA TRP A 379 -8.78 -10.90 -21.95
C TRP A 379 -9.47 -11.38 -20.66
N THR A 380 -9.83 -12.66 -20.63
CA THR A 380 -10.49 -13.28 -19.48
C THR A 380 -9.47 -13.88 -18.51
N ARG A 381 -9.69 -13.68 -17.22
CA ARG A 381 -8.94 -14.31 -16.14
C ARG A 381 -9.25 -15.82 -16.09
N ARG A 382 -8.24 -16.69 -16.18
CA ARG A 382 -8.43 -18.15 -16.19
C ARG A 382 -8.57 -18.76 -14.80
N HIS A 383 -7.86 -18.21 -13.83
CA HIS A 383 -7.86 -18.64 -12.44
C HIS A 383 -7.98 -17.41 -11.55
N VAL A 384 -8.81 -17.49 -10.51
CA VAL A 384 -8.91 -16.46 -9.48
C VAL A 384 -8.21 -17.00 -8.24
N PHE A 385 -7.13 -16.34 -7.82
CA PHE A 385 -6.44 -16.68 -6.58
C PHE A 385 -7.02 -15.91 -5.41
N THR A 386 -7.30 -16.61 -4.31
CA THR A 386 -7.91 -16.03 -3.10
C THR A 386 -7.12 -16.40 -1.85
N GLY A 387 -7.20 -15.55 -0.82
CA GLY A 387 -6.51 -15.74 0.46
C GLY A 387 -5.63 -14.55 0.83
N TRP A 388 -5.44 -14.34 2.13
CA TRP A 388 -4.74 -13.17 2.65
C TRP A 388 -3.29 -13.01 2.14
N PRO A 389 -2.46 -14.07 1.96
CA PRO A 389 -1.10 -13.88 1.47
C PRO A 389 -1.11 -13.42 0.01
N VAL A 390 -2.02 -13.99 -0.80
CA VAL A 390 -2.22 -13.59 -2.20
C VAL A 390 -2.59 -12.13 -2.28
N GLY A 391 -3.52 -11.68 -1.43
CA GLY A 391 -3.95 -10.30 -1.38
C GLY A 391 -2.80 -9.35 -1.02
N VAL A 392 -2.05 -9.65 0.04
CA VAL A 392 -0.89 -8.83 0.48
C VAL A 392 0.19 -8.77 -0.60
N LEU A 393 0.55 -9.91 -1.19
CA LEU A 393 1.59 -10.01 -2.22
C LEU A 393 1.20 -9.24 -3.49
N THR A 394 -0.03 -9.46 -3.97
CA THR A 394 -0.57 -8.80 -5.18
C THR A 394 -0.69 -7.30 -4.97
N LEU A 395 -1.21 -6.86 -3.82
CA LEU A 395 -1.33 -5.44 -3.48
C LEU A 395 0.05 -4.77 -3.39
N GLY A 396 1.00 -5.43 -2.72
CA GLY A 396 2.39 -4.95 -2.63
C GLY A 396 3.03 -4.79 -3.99
N PHE A 397 2.84 -5.77 -4.89
CA PHE A 397 3.31 -5.69 -6.28
C PHE A 397 2.64 -4.55 -7.05
N ARG A 398 1.30 -4.41 -6.99
CA ARG A 398 0.55 -3.34 -7.69
C ARG A 398 1.01 -1.95 -7.24
N LEU A 399 1.15 -1.74 -5.93
CA LEU A 399 1.68 -0.49 -5.39
C LEU A 399 3.07 -0.18 -5.96
N ALA A 400 3.98 -1.15 -5.91
CA ALA A 400 5.34 -0.97 -6.39
C ALA A 400 5.40 -0.76 -7.92
N ALA A 401 4.57 -1.47 -8.68
CA ALA A 401 4.44 -1.31 -10.13
C ALA A 401 3.86 0.07 -10.50
N LEU A 402 2.86 0.57 -9.75
CA LEU A 402 2.33 1.92 -9.93
C LEU A 402 3.43 2.98 -9.77
N PHE A 403 4.23 2.91 -8.71
CA PHE A 403 5.35 3.83 -8.51
C PHE A 403 6.41 3.70 -9.62
N ALA A 404 6.70 2.49 -10.08
CA ALA A 404 7.60 2.26 -11.21
C ALA A 404 7.08 2.90 -12.51
N VAL A 405 5.79 2.76 -12.83
CA VAL A 405 5.19 3.41 -14.00
C VAL A 405 5.22 4.92 -13.87
N LEU A 406 4.88 5.48 -12.70
CA LEU A 406 4.97 6.92 -12.47
C LEU A 406 6.41 7.43 -12.65
N GLY A 407 7.41 6.68 -12.18
CA GLY A 407 8.83 6.98 -12.39
C GLY A 407 9.23 6.94 -13.87
N LEU A 408 8.76 5.93 -14.61
CA LEU A 408 9.01 5.82 -16.06
C LEU A 408 8.36 6.97 -16.83
N VAL A 409 7.09 7.30 -16.56
CA VAL A 409 6.38 8.43 -17.20
C VAL A 409 7.12 9.74 -16.93
N TRP A 410 7.55 9.94 -15.69
CA TRP A 410 8.35 11.09 -15.30
C TRP A 410 9.67 11.17 -16.07
N LEU A 411 10.37 10.04 -16.24
CA LEU A 411 11.66 9.97 -16.93
C LEU A 411 11.49 10.22 -18.43
N VAL A 412 10.48 9.62 -19.05
CA VAL A 412 10.14 9.82 -20.47
C VAL A 412 9.80 11.28 -20.76
N ALA A 413 9.02 11.93 -19.88
CA ALA A 413 8.69 13.35 -20.02
C ALA A 413 9.91 14.28 -20.01
N ARG A 414 11.08 13.80 -19.55
CA ARG A 414 12.34 14.56 -19.50
C ARG A 414 13.30 14.32 -20.64
N LEU A 415 13.13 13.23 -21.39
CA LEU A 415 14.00 12.91 -22.52
C LEU A 415 14.16 14.09 -23.52
N PRO A 416 13.13 14.88 -23.86
CA PRO A 416 13.28 16.01 -24.77
C PRO A 416 14.25 17.10 -24.28
N GLY A 417 14.42 17.24 -22.95
CA GLY A 417 15.36 18.19 -22.35
C GLY A 417 16.83 17.74 -22.47
N LEU A 418 17.07 16.44 -22.61
CA LEU A 418 18.42 15.86 -22.73
C LEU A 418 18.95 15.90 -24.16
N VAL A 419 18.05 15.94 -25.15
CA VAL A 419 18.40 15.91 -26.58
C VAL A 419 18.67 17.31 -27.14
N ARG A 420 18.38 18.39 -26.39
CA ARG A 420 18.69 19.75 -26.87
C ARG A 420 20.20 19.91 -26.95
N PRO A 421 20.78 20.07 -28.16
CA PRO A 421 22.20 20.37 -28.28
C PRO A 421 22.47 21.66 -27.51
N ARG A 422 23.54 21.68 -26.69
CA ARG A 422 24.05 22.93 -26.13
C ARG A 422 24.32 23.86 -27.30
N ALA A 423 23.41 24.79 -27.55
CA ALA A 423 23.62 25.85 -28.52
C ALA A 423 24.91 26.57 -28.09
N GLY A 424 25.86 26.64 -29.03
CA GLY A 424 27.28 26.82 -28.79
C GLY A 424 27.64 27.89 -27.75
N THR A 425 28.52 27.48 -26.84
CA THR A 425 29.53 28.35 -26.22
C THR A 425 30.79 28.30 -27.05
#